data_AF-A0A9R0EWA9-F1
#
_entry.id   AF-A0A9R0EWA9-F1
#
_cell.length_a   1.000
_cell.length_b   1.000
_cell.length_c   1.000
_cell.angle_alpha   90.00
_cell.angle_beta   90.00
_cell.angle_gamma   90.00
#
_symmetry.space_group_name_H-M   'P 1'
#
loop_
_entity.id
_entity.type
_entity.pdbx_description
1 polymer ?
#
loop_
_entity_poly.entity_id
_entity_poly.type
_entity_poly.pdbx_seq_one_letter_code
_entity_poly.pdbx_strand_id
1 'polypeptide(L)'
;MEVYSGKGHVHVAQVEAQEPVEEHEEGDEPESATSQIVLTLMRPLFNRGHTLVMDNFYNAPLLSRILKVKHKTDSMGTLRLNREFVPEGLRKKAKTNMKAGEVAFSSTKDLCVVVWMDKNVVAMISTFHQVKIGGIEKYGYYKYKPQVILDYNLSMGGIDHKDQMLQAYPIERVRNIIWYKKLFRRLLNVSVHNSFVMFNHNRTQVIGNREFRLQLAKELLQMCRPGALSRPLQPAAPAAPSQMHLPAKNERPQRCKLCHAAKVRRTTVWRCSTCAVNLCIEGCYTAYHNN
;
A
#
# COMPACT_ATOMS: atom_id res chain seq x y z
N MET A 1 -22.33 -10.24 -36.17
CA MET A 1 -21.59 -11.08 -37.12
C MET A 1 -22.06 -10.61 -38.48
N GLU A 2 -21.28 -9.76 -39.12
CA GLU A 2 -21.66 -9.20 -40.42
C GLU A 2 -20.79 -9.84 -41.50
N VAL A 3 -21.47 -10.51 -42.42
CA VAL A 3 -20.92 -10.97 -43.70
C VAL A 3 -21.37 -9.94 -44.72
N TYR A 4 -20.41 -9.25 -45.34
CA TYR A 4 -20.69 -8.28 -46.39
C TYR A 4 -20.86 -8.99 -47.75
N SER A 5 -22.00 -8.75 -48.40
CA SER A 5 -22.22 -8.99 -49.82
C SER A 5 -22.86 -7.75 -50.40
N GLY A 6 -22.09 -6.99 -51.19
CA GLY A 6 -22.55 -5.77 -51.84
C GLY A 6 -23.41 -6.04 -53.06
N LYS A 7 -24.48 -5.25 -53.20
CA LYS A 7 -24.96 -4.61 -54.44
C LYS A 7 -26.15 -3.73 -54.09
N GLY A 8 -26.06 -2.46 -54.46
CA GLY A 8 -27.00 -1.41 -54.06
C GLY A 8 -28.32 -1.42 -54.82
N HIS A 9 -29.26 -0.65 -54.30
CA HIS A 9 -30.19 0.21 -55.02
C HIS A 9 -30.63 1.32 -54.05
N VAL A 10 -30.63 2.55 -54.55
CA VAL A 10 -31.01 3.77 -53.82
C VAL A 10 -32.53 3.92 -53.89
N HIS A 11 -33.18 3.99 -52.73
CA HIS A 11 -34.52 4.57 -52.61
C HIS A 11 -34.45 5.72 -51.62
N VAL A 12 -34.68 6.94 -52.14
CA VAL A 12 -34.86 8.16 -51.35
C VAL A 12 -36.29 8.15 -50.82
N ALA A 13 -36.44 8.01 -49.50
CA ALA A 13 -37.69 8.29 -48.80
C ALA A 13 -37.48 9.53 -47.94
N GLN A 14 -38.33 10.55 -48.13
CA GLN A 14 -38.40 11.72 -47.28
C GLN A 14 -38.75 11.28 -45.85
N VAL A 15 -37.94 11.69 -44.88
CA VAL A 15 -38.21 11.49 -43.46
C VAL A 15 -38.65 12.84 -42.92
N GLU A 16 -39.93 12.92 -42.51
CA GLU A 16 -40.49 14.07 -41.81
C GLU A 16 -39.73 14.30 -40.49
N ALA A 17 -39.41 15.57 -40.23
CA ALA A 17 -38.75 15.99 -39.00
C ALA A 17 -39.74 15.90 -37.83
N GLN A 18 -39.48 15.00 -36.88
CA GLN A 18 -40.13 15.02 -35.57
C GLN A 18 -39.33 15.92 -34.63
N GLU A 19 -40.05 16.85 -33.99
CA GLU A 19 -39.56 17.75 -32.96
C GLU A 19 -39.03 16.99 -31.73
N PRO A 20 -38.09 17.55 -30.95
CA PRO A 20 -37.43 16.85 -29.87
C PRO A 20 -38.40 16.62 -28.70
N VAL A 21 -38.60 15.36 -28.35
CA VAL A 21 -39.27 14.95 -27.12
C VAL A 21 -38.33 15.22 -25.95
N GLU A 22 -38.72 16.12 -25.05
CA GLU A 22 -38.11 16.27 -23.73
C GLU A 22 -38.39 15.01 -22.91
N GLU A 23 -37.41 14.11 -22.78
CA GLU A 23 -37.49 12.99 -21.85
C GLU A 23 -36.93 13.40 -20.49
N HIS A 24 -37.83 13.42 -19.50
CA HIS A 24 -37.52 13.53 -18.08
C HIS A 24 -36.64 12.35 -17.62
N GLU A 25 -35.47 12.67 -17.06
CA GLU A 25 -34.51 11.72 -16.49
C GLU A 25 -34.95 11.18 -15.11
N GLU A 26 -35.70 10.09 -15.06
CA GLU A 26 -35.82 9.26 -13.84
C GLU A 26 -35.87 7.78 -14.25
N GLY A 27 -34.73 7.08 -14.21
CA GLY A 27 -34.72 5.63 -14.45
C GLY A 27 -33.38 4.95 -14.76
N ASP A 28 -32.30 5.67 -15.04
CA ASP A 28 -31.07 5.07 -15.58
C ASP A 28 -29.84 5.21 -14.67
N GLU A 29 -30.05 5.36 -13.36
CA GLU A 29 -28.96 5.25 -12.39
C GLU A 29 -28.70 3.78 -12.05
N PRO A 30 -27.43 3.36 -11.91
CA PRO A 30 -27.12 1.96 -11.73
C PRO A 30 -27.45 1.55 -10.29
N GLU A 31 -28.45 0.69 -10.12
CA GLU A 31 -28.89 0.20 -8.81
C GLU A 31 -27.82 -0.63 -8.07
N SER A 32 -26.86 -1.18 -8.80
CA SER A 32 -25.81 -2.01 -8.22
C SER A 32 -24.95 -1.21 -7.22
N ALA A 33 -24.84 -1.72 -5.98
CA ALA A 33 -23.98 -1.15 -4.95
C ALA A 33 -22.53 -0.93 -5.43
N THR A 34 -21.99 -1.82 -6.29
CA THR A 34 -20.65 -1.64 -6.86
C THR A 34 -20.54 -0.41 -7.76
N SER A 35 -21.57 -0.13 -8.55
CA SER A 35 -21.63 1.05 -9.41
C SER A 35 -21.81 2.34 -8.61
N GLN A 36 -22.66 2.30 -7.58
CA GLN A 36 -22.87 3.44 -6.67
C GLN A 36 -21.59 3.83 -5.93
N ILE A 37 -20.78 2.85 -5.50
CA ILE A 37 -19.46 3.11 -4.91
C ILE A 37 -18.57 3.88 -5.90
N VAL A 38 -18.50 3.43 -7.16
CA VAL A 38 -17.69 4.10 -8.19
C VAL A 38 -18.16 5.52 -8.42
N LEU A 39 -19.46 5.73 -8.61
CA LEU A 39 -20.02 7.06 -8.84
C LEU A 39 -19.76 8.00 -7.66
N THR A 40 -19.91 7.49 -6.43
CA THR A 40 -19.65 8.27 -5.21
C THR A 40 -18.18 8.68 -5.10
N LEU A 41 -17.25 7.76 -5.34
CA LEU A 41 -15.82 8.03 -5.27
C LEU A 41 -15.34 8.97 -6.39
N MET A 42 -15.97 8.89 -7.56
CA MET A 42 -15.59 9.68 -8.73
C MET A 42 -16.25 11.06 -8.80
N ARG A 43 -17.30 11.30 -8.01
CA ARG A 43 -18.01 12.58 -7.95
C ARG A 43 -17.12 13.84 -7.99
N PRO A 44 -16.04 13.96 -7.21
CA PRO A 44 -15.18 15.16 -7.26
C PRO A 44 -14.35 15.29 -8.55
N LEU A 45 -14.24 14.23 -9.35
CA LEU A 45 -13.39 14.12 -10.54
C LEU A 45 -14.20 14.13 -11.85
N PHE A 46 -15.53 14.12 -11.80
CA PHE A 46 -16.38 14.16 -12.98
C PHE A 46 -16.14 15.41 -13.83
N ASN A 47 -16.37 15.27 -15.14
CA ASN A 47 -16.29 16.32 -16.14
C ASN A 47 -14.90 16.98 -16.31
N ARG A 48 -13.83 16.32 -15.84
CA ARG A 48 -12.45 16.80 -15.96
C ARG A 48 -11.64 16.12 -17.07
N GLY A 49 -12.26 15.25 -17.87
CA GLY A 49 -11.59 14.52 -18.95
C GLY A 49 -10.64 13.41 -18.47
N HIS A 50 -10.83 12.92 -17.24
CA HIS A 50 -10.06 11.80 -16.73
C HIS A 50 -10.48 10.46 -17.36
N THR A 51 -9.55 9.51 -17.37
CA THR A 51 -9.81 8.12 -17.71
C THR A 51 -9.72 7.27 -16.44
N LEU A 52 -10.80 6.56 -16.12
CA LEU A 52 -10.91 5.68 -14.99
C LEU A 52 -10.56 4.24 -15.37
N VAL A 53 -9.53 3.71 -14.74
CA VAL A 53 -9.11 2.31 -14.93
C VAL A 53 -9.57 1.49 -13.74
N MET A 54 -10.31 0.40 -14.01
CA MET A 54 -10.95 -0.39 -12.96
C MET A 54 -10.70 -1.89 -13.12
N ASP A 55 -10.76 -2.60 -11.99
CA ASP A 55 -10.81 -4.07 -11.99
C ASP A 55 -12.24 -4.59 -12.26
N ASN A 56 -12.34 -5.87 -12.60
CA ASN A 56 -13.57 -6.58 -12.97
C ASN A 56 -14.68 -6.53 -11.91
N PHE A 57 -14.32 -6.31 -10.64
CA PHE A 57 -15.30 -6.19 -9.57
C PHE A 57 -16.17 -4.93 -9.69
N TYR A 58 -15.65 -3.87 -10.31
CA TYR A 58 -16.34 -2.60 -10.44
C TYR A 58 -16.90 -2.37 -11.86
N ASN A 59 -16.26 -2.94 -12.88
CA ASN A 59 -16.68 -2.73 -14.27
C ASN A 59 -18.06 -3.35 -14.56
N ALA A 60 -18.90 -2.55 -15.20
CA ALA A 60 -20.18 -2.94 -15.79
C ALA A 60 -20.45 -2.10 -17.06
N PRO A 61 -21.17 -2.64 -18.06
CA PRO A 61 -21.51 -1.89 -19.28
C PRO A 61 -22.32 -0.61 -19.02
N LEU A 62 -23.39 -0.70 -18.23
CA LEU A 62 -24.23 0.45 -17.90
C LEU A 62 -23.44 1.56 -17.17
N LEU A 63 -22.65 1.18 -16.16
CA LEU A 63 -21.77 2.12 -15.44
C LEU A 63 -20.80 2.84 -16.39
N SER A 64 -20.18 2.10 -17.32
CA SER A 64 -19.21 2.68 -18.25
C SER A 64 -19.86 3.69 -19.18
N ARG A 65 -21.10 3.42 -19.64
CA ARG A 65 -21.88 4.39 -20.42
C ARG A 65 -22.26 5.63 -19.61
N ILE A 66 -22.71 5.46 -18.37
CA ILE A 66 -23.06 6.59 -17.50
C ILE A 66 -21.84 7.49 -17.26
N LEU A 67 -20.69 6.91 -16.95
CA LEU A 67 -19.43 7.66 -16.79
C LEU A 67 -19.08 8.45 -18.05
N LYS A 68 -19.22 7.83 -19.23
CA LYS A 68 -18.89 8.46 -20.51
C LYS A 68 -19.87 9.58 -20.89
N VAL A 69 -21.16 9.28 -20.86
CA VAL A 69 -22.22 10.14 -21.39
C VAL A 69 -22.58 11.24 -20.39
N LYS A 70 -22.85 10.90 -19.13
CA LYS A 70 -23.30 11.86 -18.11
C LYS A 70 -22.16 12.62 -17.44
N HIS A 71 -20.97 12.01 -17.34
CA HIS A 71 -19.88 12.56 -16.54
C HIS A 71 -18.59 12.85 -17.32
N LYS A 72 -18.62 12.75 -18.65
CA LYS A 72 -17.48 13.00 -19.56
C LYS A 72 -16.18 12.35 -19.06
N THR A 73 -16.30 11.14 -18.54
CA THR A 73 -15.22 10.37 -17.93
C THR A 73 -15.07 9.08 -18.70
N ASP A 74 -13.91 8.87 -19.31
CA ASP A 74 -13.63 7.62 -19.99
C ASP A 74 -13.36 6.50 -18.98
N SER A 75 -13.65 5.27 -19.35
CA SER A 75 -13.32 4.11 -18.53
C SER A 75 -12.73 2.97 -19.35
N MET A 76 -11.91 2.16 -18.67
CA MET A 76 -11.49 0.86 -19.19
C MET A 76 -11.18 -0.11 -18.07
N GLY A 77 -11.23 -1.41 -18.39
CA GLY A 77 -10.73 -2.42 -17.50
C GLY A 77 -11.16 -3.84 -17.84
N THR A 78 -10.86 -4.76 -16.93
CA THR A 78 -11.34 -6.15 -17.06
C THR A 78 -12.84 -6.23 -16.78
N LEU A 79 -13.55 -7.14 -17.45
CA LEU A 79 -15.00 -7.30 -17.32
C LEU A 79 -15.35 -8.74 -16.96
N ARG A 80 -16.30 -8.93 -16.04
CA ARG A 80 -16.90 -10.26 -15.84
C ARG A 80 -18.00 -10.46 -16.88
N LEU A 81 -17.91 -11.54 -17.66
CA LEU A 81 -18.84 -11.83 -18.77
C LEU A 81 -20.29 -12.12 -18.31
N ASN A 82 -20.48 -12.46 -17.04
CA ASN A 82 -21.80 -12.67 -16.44
C ASN A 82 -22.47 -11.38 -15.94
N ARG A 83 -21.86 -10.21 -16.16
CA ARG A 83 -22.50 -8.92 -15.84
C ARG A 83 -23.71 -8.69 -16.74
N GLU A 84 -24.65 -7.94 -16.20
CA GLU A 84 -25.80 -7.44 -16.94
C GLU A 84 -25.36 -6.60 -18.15
N PHE A 85 -26.18 -6.60 -19.21
CA PHE A 85 -25.94 -5.91 -20.47
C PHE A 85 -24.70 -6.36 -21.26
N VAL A 86 -24.02 -7.43 -20.85
CA VAL A 86 -23.00 -8.08 -21.69
C VAL A 86 -23.71 -8.86 -22.81
N PRO A 87 -23.39 -8.60 -24.10
CA PRO A 87 -24.02 -9.28 -25.23
C PRO A 87 -23.92 -10.80 -25.11
N GLU A 88 -25.01 -11.52 -25.37
CA GLU A 88 -25.06 -12.98 -25.22
C GLU A 88 -23.97 -13.70 -26.03
N GLY A 89 -23.68 -13.21 -27.23
CA GLY A 89 -22.65 -13.77 -28.11
C GLY A 89 -21.25 -13.73 -27.49
N LEU A 90 -20.97 -12.75 -26.62
CA LEU A 90 -19.71 -12.67 -25.87
C LEU A 90 -19.79 -13.43 -24.53
N ARG A 91 -20.94 -13.41 -23.87
CA ARG A 91 -21.14 -14.10 -22.59
C ARG A 91 -20.98 -15.62 -22.69
N LYS A 92 -21.28 -16.20 -23.85
CA LYS A 92 -21.09 -17.63 -24.16
C LYS A 92 -19.65 -17.99 -24.52
N LYS A 93 -18.72 -17.01 -24.63
CA LYS A 93 -17.32 -17.29 -24.97
C LYS A 93 -16.57 -17.89 -23.79
N ALA A 94 -15.90 -19.00 -24.06
CA ALA A 94 -15.22 -19.83 -23.09
C ALA A 94 -13.98 -20.48 -23.72
N LYS A 95 -13.13 -21.09 -22.89
CA LYS A 95 -11.92 -21.79 -23.35
C LYS A 95 -12.22 -22.94 -24.32
N THR A 96 -13.41 -23.53 -24.25
CA THR A 96 -13.84 -24.65 -25.10
C THR A 96 -14.26 -24.23 -26.51
N ASN A 97 -14.58 -22.97 -26.74
CA ASN A 97 -15.12 -22.47 -28.01
C ASN A 97 -14.35 -21.28 -28.60
N MET A 98 -13.13 -21.04 -28.11
CA MET A 98 -12.20 -20.07 -28.65
C MET A 98 -10.85 -20.70 -28.90
N LYS A 99 -10.20 -20.34 -30.01
CA LYS A 99 -8.82 -20.72 -30.31
C LYS A 99 -7.84 -19.78 -29.61
N ALA A 100 -6.64 -20.26 -29.28
CA ALA A 100 -5.59 -19.42 -28.72
C ALA A 100 -5.28 -18.23 -29.66
N GLY A 101 -5.27 -17.02 -29.12
CA GLY A 101 -5.13 -15.77 -29.86
C GLY A 101 -6.43 -15.22 -30.47
N GLU A 102 -7.53 -15.98 -30.48
CA GLU A 102 -8.80 -15.53 -31.02
C GLU A 102 -9.34 -14.34 -30.24
N VAL A 103 -9.92 -13.37 -30.97
CA VAL A 103 -10.56 -12.18 -30.42
C VAL A 103 -12.00 -12.15 -30.90
N ALA A 104 -12.94 -12.11 -29.96
CA ALA A 104 -14.34 -11.81 -30.19
C ALA A 104 -14.66 -10.44 -29.59
N PHE A 105 -15.51 -9.65 -30.23
CA PHE A 105 -15.83 -8.32 -29.74
C PHE A 105 -17.26 -7.90 -30.08
N SER A 106 -17.73 -6.90 -29.36
CA SER A 106 -18.96 -6.17 -29.64
C SER A 106 -18.68 -4.70 -29.33
N SER A 107 -18.98 -3.83 -30.28
CA SER A 107 -18.69 -2.41 -30.15
C SER A 107 -19.90 -1.60 -30.60
N THR A 108 -20.20 -0.57 -29.83
CA THR A 108 -21.02 0.57 -30.22
C THR A 108 -20.12 1.80 -30.39
N LYS A 109 -20.71 2.97 -30.66
CA LYS A 109 -19.97 4.24 -30.82
C LYS A 109 -19.23 4.67 -29.55
N ASP A 110 -19.78 4.30 -28.39
CA ASP A 110 -19.43 4.79 -27.05
C ASP A 110 -18.84 3.71 -26.14
N LEU A 111 -18.91 2.43 -26.54
CA LEU A 111 -18.50 1.31 -25.71
C LEU A 111 -18.00 0.14 -26.55
N CYS A 112 -16.92 -0.47 -26.11
CA CYS A 112 -16.34 -1.67 -26.72
C CYS A 112 -16.13 -2.73 -25.64
N VAL A 113 -16.60 -3.95 -25.92
CA VAL A 113 -16.31 -5.16 -25.13
C VAL A 113 -15.49 -6.10 -25.99
N VAL A 114 -14.33 -6.49 -25.49
CA VAL A 114 -13.38 -7.38 -26.18
C VAL A 114 -13.16 -8.62 -25.33
N VAL A 115 -13.27 -9.79 -25.95
CA VAL A 115 -12.95 -11.08 -25.36
C VAL A 115 -11.80 -11.69 -26.12
N TRP A 116 -10.72 -12.01 -25.43
CA TRP A 116 -9.49 -12.55 -26.01
C TRP A 116 -9.10 -13.84 -25.32
N MET A 117 -8.70 -14.82 -26.11
CA MET A 117 -8.23 -16.11 -25.62
C MET A 117 -6.70 -16.13 -25.54
N ASP A 118 -6.16 -15.98 -24.33
CA ASP A 118 -4.75 -16.26 -24.05
C ASP A 118 -4.59 -17.73 -23.59
N LYS A 119 -3.95 -17.99 -22.45
CA LYS A 119 -4.05 -19.27 -21.73
C LYS A 119 -5.46 -19.53 -21.19
N ASN A 120 -6.16 -18.45 -20.86
CA ASN A 120 -7.54 -18.39 -20.39
C ASN A 120 -8.26 -17.23 -21.07
N VAL A 121 -9.59 -17.24 -21.00
CA VAL A 121 -10.43 -16.16 -21.54
C VAL A 121 -10.26 -14.91 -20.71
N VAL A 122 -9.93 -13.80 -21.38
CA VAL A 122 -9.82 -12.46 -20.79
C VAL A 122 -10.87 -11.58 -21.46
N ALA A 123 -11.72 -10.94 -20.67
CA ALA A 123 -12.69 -9.98 -21.16
C ALA A 123 -12.35 -8.57 -20.67
N MET A 124 -12.43 -7.61 -21.57
CA MET A 124 -12.14 -6.20 -21.37
C MET A 124 -13.33 -5.36 -21.79
N ILE A 125 -13.49 -4.21 -21.15
CA ILE A 125 -14.44 -3.17 -21.52
C ILE A 125 -13.71 -1.83 -21.63
N SER A 126 -14.09 -0.99 -22.59
CA SER A 126 -13.59 0.38 -22.71
C SER A 126 -14.56 1.30 -23.43
N THR A 127 -14.56 2.57 -23.09
CA THR A 127 -15.40 3.62 -23.71
C THR A 127 -14.72 4.38 -24.85
N PHE A 128 -13.44 4.11 -25.13
CA PHE A 128 -12.64 4.88 -26.10
C PHE A 128 -11.76 4.03 -27.02
N HIS A 129 -11.52 2.76 -26.69
CA HIS A 129 -10.76 1.88 -27.57
C HIS A 129 -11.60 1.42 -28.76
N GLN A 130 -11.01 1.50 -29.95
CA GLN A 130 -11.41 0.71 -31.10
C GLN A 130 -10.78 -0.68 -31.04
N VAL A 131 -11.39 -1.65 -31.71
CA VAL A 131 -10.84 -3.01 -31.80
C VAL A 131 -9.62 -3.02 -32.71
N LYS A 132 -8.44 -2.97 -32.09
CA LYS A 132 -7.14 -3.02 -32.75
C LYS A 132 -6.28 -4.07 -32.07
N ILE A 133 -5.43 -4.72 -32.85
CA ILE A 133 -4.42 -5.66 -32.36
C ILE A 133 -3.08 -4.92 -32.34
N GLY A 134 -2.46 -4.87 -31.17
CA GLY A 134 -1.11 -4.38 -30.97
C GLY A 134 -0.11 -5.53 -30.88
N GLY A 135 1.16 -5.25 -31.22
CA GLY A 135 2.28 -6.16 -31.05
C GLY A 135 3.20 -5.69 -29.94
N ILE A 136 3.62 -6.58 -29.05
CA ILE A 136 4.73 -6.35 -28.12
C ILE A 136 5.81 -7.38 -28.39
N GLU A 137 7.04 -6.90 -28.57
CA GLU A 137 8.21 -7.75 -28.55
C GLU A 137 8.59 -8.09 -27.10
N LYS A 138 8.69 -9.37 -26.79
CA LYS A 138 9.13 -9.84 -25.47
C LYS A 138 10.12 -10.99 -25.65
N TYR A 139 11.35 -10.79 -25.18
CA TYR A 139 12.45 -11.75 -25.29
C TYR A 139 12.74 -12.19 -26.75
N GLY A 140 12.70 -11.26 -27.71
CA GLY A 140 12.95 -11.54 -29.13
C GLY A 140 11.78 -12.19 -29.88
N TYR A 141 10.61 -12.35 -29.24
CA TYR A 141 9.40 -12.87 -29.88
C TYR A 141 8.28 -11.83 -29.87
N TYR A 142 7.61 -11.64 -31.00
CA TYR A 142 6.41 -10.81 -31.09
C TYR A 142 5.19 -11.55 -30.56
N LYS A 143 4.47 -10.90 -29.64
CA LYS A 143 3.16 -11.35 -29.17
C LYS A 143 2.11 -10.32 -29.54
N TYR A 144 1.06 -10.81 -30.20
CA TYR A 144 -0.09 -10.00 -30.59
C TYR A 144 -1.17 -10.07 -29.52
N LYS A 145 -1.66 -8.90 -29.11
CA LYS A 145 -2.74 -8.76 -28.12
C LYS A 145 -3.67 -7.62 -28.53
N PRO A 146 -4.95 -7.65 -28.16
CA PRO A 146 -5.81 -6.48 -28.25
C PRO A 146 -5.15 -5.25 -27.60
N GLN A 147 -5.24 -4.10 -28.26
CA GLN A 147 -4.63 -2.84 -27.81
C GLN A 147 -5.10 -2.46 -26.39
N VAL A 148 -6.40 -2.62 -26.10
CA VAL A 148 -6.99 -2.39 -24.77
C VAL A 148 -6.29 -3.19 -23.65
N ILE A 149 -5.76 -4.37 -23.94
CA ILE A 149 -5.03 -5.19 -22.97
C ILE A 149 -3.63 -4.62 -22.73
N LEU A 150 -2.99 -4.09 -23.77
CA LEU A 150 -1.69 -3.44 -23.64
C LEU A 150 -1.80 -2.21 -22.74
N ASP A 151 -2.78 -1.35 -23.06
CA ASP A 151 -3.00 -0.09 -22.35
C ASP A 151 -3.48 -0.30 -20.90
N TYR A 152 -4.30 -1.33 -20.67
CA TYR A 152 -4.68 -1.75 -19.32
C TYR A 152 -3.48 -2.21 -18.49
N ASN A 153 -2.60 -3.04 -19.06
CA ASN A 153 -1.42 -3.54 -18.33
C ASN A 153 -0.44 -2.40 -17.97
N LEU A 154 -0.35 -1.36 -18.79
CA LEU A 154 0.43 -0.16 -18.48
C LEU A 154 -0.19 0.65 -17.33
N SER A 155 -1.52 0.72 -17.28
CA SER A 155 -2.23 1.60 -16.34
C SER A 155 -2.49 0.97 -14.97
N MET A 156 -2.80 -0.33 -14.92
CA MET A 156 -3.18 -1.02 -13.67
C MET A 156 -2.08 -1.07 -12.62
N GLY A 157 -0.81 -0.96 -13.02
CA GLY A 157 0.32 -1.03 -12.11
C GLY A 157 0.27 0.01 -10.99
N GLY A 158 -0.46 1.13 -11.16
CA GLY A 158 -0.52 2.20 -10.15
C GLY A 158 -1.09 1.76 -8.79
N ILE A 159 -2.17 0.97 -8.78
CA ILE A 159 -2.80 0.52 -7.52
C ILE A 159 -1.93 -0.52 -6.84
N ASP A 160 -1.47 -1.52 -7.59
CA ASP A 160 -0.59 -2.57 -7.08
C ASP A 160 0.72 -2.01 -6.56
N HIS A 161 1.30 -1.03 -7.26
CA HIS A 161 2.52 -0.37 -6.83
C HIS A 161 2.32 0.41 -5.53
N LYS A 162 1.20 1.13 -5.37
CA LYS A 162 0.84 1.78 -4.11
C LYS A 162 0.73 0.75 -2.97
N ASP A 163 0.04 -0.36 -3.20
CA ASP A 163 -0.13 -1.39 -2.18
C ASP A 163 1.19 -2.08 -1.82
N GLN A 164 2.06 -2.32 -2.80
CA GLN A 164 3.43 -2.79 -2.55
C GLN A 164 4.23 -1.78 -1.69
N MET A 165 4.14 -0.48 -1.99
CA MET A 165 4.82 0.57 -1.21
C MET A 165 4.30 0.66 0.24
N LEU A 166 3.00 0.43 0.44
CA LEU A 166 2.39 0.38 1.78
C LEU A 166 2.80 -0.89 2.55
N GLN A 167 2.88 -2.02 1.86
CA GLN A 167 3.30 -3.31 2.44
C GLN A 167 4.78 -3.33 2.83
N ALA A 168 5.63 -2.55 2.17
CA ALA A 168 7.05 -2.44 2.52
C ALA A 168 7.27 -1.84 3.93
N TYR A 169 6.32 -1.06 4.45
CA TYR A 169 6.39 -0.43 5.77
C TYR A 169 5.06 -0.59 6.53
N PRO A 170 4.71 -1.82 6.97
CA PRO A 170 3.44 -2.07 7.62
C PRO A 170 3.41 -1.42 9.01
N ILE A 171 2.41 -0.57 9.25
CA ILE A 171 2.12 -0.01 10.58
C ILE A 171 1.05 -0.86 11.30
N GLU A 172 0.24 -1.55 10.49
CA GLU A 172 -0.77 -2.50 10.90
C GLU A 172 -0.11 -3.70 11.58
N ARG A 173 -0.41 -3.94 12.85
CA ARG A 173 0.00 -5.19 13.51
C ARG A 173 -0.81 -6.34 12.92
N VAL A 174 -0.13 -7.39 12.46
CA VAL A 174 -0.74 -8.58 11.83
C VAL A 174 -1.78 -9.23 12.75
N ARG A 175 -1.47 -9.34 14.05
CA ARG A 175 -2.39 -9.81 15.08
C ARG A 175 -2.87 -8.64 15.93
N ASN A 176 -4.05 -8.13 15.61
CA ASN A 176 -4.78 -7.18 16.45
C ASN A 176 -6.26 -7.55 16.44
N ILE A 177 -6.78 -7.95 17.60
CA ILE A 177 -8.18 -8.38 17.77
C ILE A 177 -9.13 -7.18 17.61
N ILE A 178 -8.62 -5.96 17.83
CA ILE A 178 -9.42 -4.73 17.80
C ILE A 178 -9.39 -4.13 16.40
N TRP A 179 -10.46 -4.34 15.63
CA TRP A 179 -10.55 -3.98 14.21
C TRP A 179 -10.37 -2.47 13.93
N TYR A 180 -10.93 -1.59 14.76
CA TYR A 180 -10.83 -0.14 14.54
C TYR A 180 -9.39 0.38 14.69
N LYS A 181 -8.58 -0.25 15.56
CA LYS A 181 -7.15 0.08 15.69
C LYS A 181 -6.37 -0.36 14.45
N LYS A 182 -6.77 -1.46 13.80
CA LYS A 182 -6.19 -1.89 12.52
C LYS A 182 -6.54 -0.89 11.42
N LEU A 183 -7.79 -0.44 11.35
CA LEU A 183 -8.24 0.59 10.40
C LEU A 183 -7.48 1.91 10.58
N PHE A 184 -7.40 2.42 11.82
CA PHE A 184 -6.65 3.64 12.12
C PHE A 184 -5.19 3.58 11.64
N ARG A 185 -4.51 2.45 11.89
CA ARG A 185 -3.12 2.25 11.46
C ARG A 185 -2.98 2.18 9.94
N ARG A 186 -3.94 1.58 9.24
CA ARG A 186 -3.98 1.57 7.78
C ARG A 186 -4.13 3.00 7.24
N LEU A 187 -5.07 3.76 7.78
CA LEU A 187 -5.26 5.17 7.41
C LEU A 187 -4.00 5.99 7.67
N LEU A 188 -3.36 5.82 8.83
CA LEU A 188 -2.09 6.47 9.14
C LEU A 188 -0.99 6.11 8.12
N ASN A 189 -0.86 4.83 7.76
CA ASN A 189 0.14 4.39 6.78
C ASN A 189 -0.11 5.01 5.39
N VAL A 190 -1.39 5.07 4.97
CA VAL A 190 -1.80 5.75 3.74
C VAL A 190 -1.51 7.25 3.80
N SER A 191 -1.81 7.92 4.91
CA SER A 191 -1.51 9.35 5.09
C SER A 191 0.00 9.65 5.02
N VAL A 192 0.83 8.81 5.64
CA VAL A 192 2.30 8.94 5.55
C VAL A 192 2.76 8.76 4.10
N HIS A 193 2.21 7.79 3.37
CA HIS A 193 2.54 7.60 1.96
C HIS A 193 2.07 8.76 1.07
N ASN A 194 0.85 9.27 1.27
CA ASN A 194 0.37 10.44 0.53
C ASN A 194 1.26 11.66 0.81
N SER A 195 1.68 11.85 2.05
CA SER A 195 2.61 12.91 2.44
C SER A 195 3.97 12.74 1.76
N PHE A 196 4.48 11.51 1.66
CA PHE A 196 5.70 11.18 0.91
C PHE A 196 5.58 11.55 -0.58
N VAL A 197 4.47 11.19 -1.22
CA VAL A 197 4.21 11.54 -2.63
C VAL A 197 4.19 13.05 -2.81
N MET A 198 3.46 13.78 -1.96
CA MET A 198 3.42 15.24 -2.00
C MET A 198 4.78 15.88 -1.71
N PHE A 199 5.55 15.35 -0.75
CA PHE A 199 6.86 15.85 -0.37
C PHE A 199 7.86 15.79 -1.52
N ASN A 200 7.76 14.76 -2.36
CA ASN A 200 8.64 14.56 -3.51
C ASN A 200 8.10 15.17 -4.81
N HIS A 201 6.82 15.54 -4.89
CA HIS A 201 6.18 16.00 -6.14
C HIS A 201 6.88 17.21 -6.78
N ASN A 202 7.33 18.17 -5.97
CA ASN A 202 7.92 19.43 -6.44
C ASN A 202 9.41 19.58 -6.06
N ARG A 203 10.08 18.49 -5.70
CA ARG A 203 11.50 18.52 -5.31
C ARG A 203 12.41 18.10 -6.47
N THR A 204 13.50 18.83 -6.64
CA THR A 204 14.59 18.46 -7.56
C THR A 204 15.40 17.27 -7.02
N GLN A 205 15.53 17.17 -5.70
CA GLN A 205 16.16 16.04 -5.02
C GLN A 205 15.09 15.18 -4.33
N VAL A 206 14.77 14.06 -4.97
CA VAL A 206 13.82 13.07 -4.47
C VAL A 206 14.51 12.21 -3.41
N ILE A 207 13.91 12.10 -2.23
CA ILE A 207 14.41 11.18 -1.19
C ILE A 207 13.65 9.85 -1.21
N GLY A 208 14.30 8.79 -0.74
CA GLY A 208 13.66 7.48 -0.60
C GLY A 208 12.61 7.44 0.51
N ASN A 209 11.61 6.56 0.38
CA ASN A 209 10.52 6.38 1.36
C ASN A 209 11.04 6.11 2.78
N ARG A 210 12.09 5.29 2.92
CA ARG A 210 12.74 5.01 4.22
C ARG A 210 13.26 6.29 4.88
N GLU A 211 13.99 7.10 4.12
CA GLU A 211 14.61 8.32 4.60
C GLU A 211 13.56 9.35 5.00
N PHE A 212 12.54 9.53 4.15
CA PHE A 212 11.39 10.37 4.45
C PHE A 212 10.72 9.97 5.77
N ARG A 213 10.45 8.67 5.97
CA ARG A 213 9.84 8.17 7.23
C ARG A 213 10.71 8.42 8.45
N LEU A 214 12.04 8.30 8.32
CA LEU A 214 12.98 8.59 9.41
C LEU A 214 12.99 10.07 9.76
N GLN A 215 12.98 10.97 8.76
CA GLN A 215 12.88 12.42 8.98
C GLN A 215 11.56 12.77 9.66
N LEU A 216 10.43 12.29 9.12
CA LEU A 216 9.10 12.50 9.69
C LEU A 216 9.02 12.03 11.15
N ALA A 217 9.57 10.85 11.46
CA ALA A 217 9.58 10.34 12.83
C ALA A 217 10.39 11.23 13.79
N LYS A 218 11.56 11.74 13.35
CA LYS A 218 12.39 12.65 14.16
C LYS A 218 11.65 13.96 14.43
N GLU A 219 11.03 14.56 13.43
CA GLU A 219 10.29 15.82 13.57
C GLU A 219 9.07 15.66 14.49
N LEU A 220 8.29 14.59 14.33
CA LEU A 220 7.17 14.29 15.22
C LEU A 220 7.61 14.13 16.68
N LEU A 221 8.74 13.46 16.92
CA LEU A 221 9.29 13.29 18.28
C LEU A 221 9.72 14.63 18.89
N GLN A 222 10.32 15.52 18.10
CA GLN A 222 10.72 16.84 18.56
C GLN A 222 9.50 17.70 18.91
N MET A 223 8.44 17.67 18.09
CA MET A 223 7.20 18.42 18.33
C MET A 223 6.41 17.90 19.53
N CYS A 224 6.31 16.59 19.71
CA CYS A 224 5.56 16.01 20.84
C CYS A 224 6.32 16.04 22.16
N ARG A 225 7.65 16.26 22.12
CA ARG A 225 8.50 16.34 23.31
C ARG A 225 9.52 17.48 23.19
N PRO A 226 9.06 18.75 23.14
CA PRO A 226 9.96 19.89 23.16
C PRO A 226 10.65 19.92 24.54
N GLY A 227 11.83 19.30 24.64
CA GLY A 227 12.61 19.21 25.89
C GLY A 227 12.94 17.80 26.42
N ALA A 228 12.47 16.71 25.79
CA ALA A 228 12.89 15.35 26.23
C ALA A 228 14.24 14.89 25.68
N LEU A 229 14.93 15.74 24.92
CA LEU A 229 16.34 15.57 24.57
C LEU A 229 17.20 16.00 25.76
N SER A 230 17.11 15.24 26.86
CA SER A 230 18.13 15.06 27.91
C SER A 230 17.48 14.44 29.14
N ARG A 231 16.89 13.26 29.01
CA ARG A 231 17.16 12.28 30.06
C ARG A 231 18.47 11.65 29.62
N PRO A 232 19.62 11.97 30.24
CA PRO A 232 20.83 11.22 29.94
C PRO A 232 20.44 9.75 30.02
N LEU A 233 20.71 9.01 28.94
CA LEU A 233 20.81 7.56 29.03
C LEU A 233 21.68 7.36 30.27
N GLN A 234 21.14 6.75 31.33
CA GLN A 234 22.01 6.29 32.40
C GLN A 234 23.11 5.52 31.67
N PRO A 235 24.38 5.89 31.86
CA PRO A 235 25.47 5.17 31.23
C PRO A 235 25.18 3.69 31.44
N ALA A 236 25.18 2.90 30.36
CA ALA A 236 25.24 1.47 30.50
C ALA A 236 26.31 1.22 31.56
N ALA A 237 25.93 0.54 32.66
CA ALA A 237 26.79 0.39 33.82
C ALA A 237 28.21 0.13 33.32
N PRO A 238 29.20 0.96 33.69
CA PRO A 238 30.54 0.83 33.15
C PRO A 238 30.95 -0.64 33.31
N ALA A 239 31.38 -1.24 32.20
CA ALA A 239 31.93 -2.59 32.18
C ALA A 239 32.81 -2.73 33.42
N ALA A 240 32.46 -3.69 34.28
CA ALA A 240 32.95 -3.79 35.65
C ALA A 240 34.45 -3.47 35.69
N PRO A 241 34.88 -2.38 36.34
CA PRO A 241 36.30 -2.20 36.59
C PRO A 241 36.72 -3.41 37.42
N SER A 242 37.78 -4.09 37.00
CA SER A 242 38.50 -5.06 37.82
C SER A 242 38.48 -4.55 39.26
N GLN A 243 37.71 -5.20 40.15
CA GLN A 243 37.38 -4.66 41.46
C GLN A 243 38.66 -4.62 42.31
N MET A 244 39.43 -3.54 42.19
CA MET A 244 40.60 -3.33 43.01
C MET A 244 40.11 -3.01 44.42
N HIS A 245 40.26 -3.99 45.32
CA HIS A 245 40.01 -3.82 46.74
C HIS A 245 41.19 -3.05 47.33
N LEU A 246 41.02 -1.73 47.50
CA LEU A 246 42.05 -0.84 48.03
C LEU A 246 41.81 -0.55 49.53
N PRO A 247 42.87 -0.57 50.36
CA PRO A 247 42.76 -0.23 51.77
C PRO A 247 42.60 1.28 51.94
N ALA A 248 41.61 1.69 52.73
CA ALA A 248 41.35 3.07 53.14
C ALA A 248 41.38 3.17 54.67
N LYS A 249 41.79 4.33 55.21
CA LYS A 249 41.79 4.56 56.66
C LYS A 249 40.43 5.05 57.14
N ASN A 250 40.03 4.57 58.31
CA ASN A 250 38.92 5.10 59.10
C ASN A 250 39.44 6.21 60.02
N GLU A 251 38.57 7.16 60.34
CA GLU A 251 38.85 8.22 61.32
C GLU A 251 39.00 7.67 62.74
N ARG A 252 38.34 6.54 63.06
CA ARG A 252 38.42 5.87 64.36
C ARG A 252 38.63 4.36 64.18
N PRO A 253 39.41 3.69 65.05
CA PRO A 253 39.57 2.24 64.99
C PRO A 253 38.22 1.52 65.15
N GLN A 254 37.94 0.59 64.24
CA GLN A 254 36.74 -0.24 64.24
C GLN A 254 37.09 -1.71 64.44
N ARG A 255 36.15 -2.55 64.86
CA ARG A 255 36.40 -4.00 65.01
C ARG A 255 36.66 -4.65 63.65
N CYS A 256 37.68 -5.50 63.57
CA CYS A 256 37.95 -6.28 62.36
C CYS A 256 36.90 -7.39 62.20
N LYS A 257 36.27 -7.51 61.02
CA LYS A 257 35.21 -8.50 60.74
C LYS A 257 35.70 -9.94 60.91
N LEU A 258 36.86 -10.28 60.35
CA LEU A 258 37.41 -11.64 60.43
C LEU A 258 37.90 -11.99 61.83
N CYS A 259 38.58 -11.07 62.54
CA CYS A 259 38.98 -11.32 63.93
C CYS A 259 37.77 -11.49 64.85
N HIS A 260 36.70 -10.71 64.63
CA HIS A 260 35.47 -10.85 65.38
C HIS A 260 34.81 -12.21 65.16
N ALA A 261 34.77 -12.69 63.91
CA ALA A 261 34.27 -14.03 63.58
C ALA A 261 35.10 -15.13 64.27
N ALA A 262 36.42 -14.94 64.37
CA ALA A 262 37.34 -15.82 65.09
C ALA A 262 37.31 -15.64 66.62
N LYS A 263 36.38 -14.83 67.17
CA LYS A 263 36.27 -14.50 68.61
C LYS A 263 37.53 -13.85 69.21
N VAL A 264 38.38 -13.26 68.38
CA VAL A 264 39.56 -12.48 68.80
C VAL A 264 39.23 -11.00 68.85
N ARG A 265 39.45 -10.36 70.00
CA ARG A 265 39.19 -8.91 70.18
C ARG A 265 40.32 -8.10 69.55
N ARG A 266 40.13 -7.68 68.29
CA ARG A 266 41.08 -6.83 67.55
C ARG A 266 40.37 -5.68 66.82
N THR A 267 40.93 -4.49 66.90
CA THR A 267 40.48 -3.30 66.17
C THR A 267 41.48 -2.91 65.08
N THR A 268 41.01 -2.21 64.06
CA THR A 268 41.79 -1.79 62.89
C THR A 268 41.35 -0.39 62.46
N VAL A 269 42.32 0.42 62.04
CA VAL A 269 42.06 1.70 61.37
C VAL A 269 41.83 1.53 59.87
N TRP A 270 41.87 0.31 59.34
CA TRP A 270 41.78 0.04 57.92
C TRP A 270 40.45 -0.58 57.52
N ARG A 271 39.91 -0.14 56.38
CA ARG A 271 38.72 -0.69 55.72
C ARG A 271 38.97 -0.90 54.23
N CYS A 272 38.23 -1.82 53.61
CA CYS A 272 38.18 -1.90 52.15
C CYS A 272 37.27 -0.78 51.60
N SER A 273 37.76 0.03 50.66
CA SER A 273 36.96 1.08 50.02
C SER A 273 35.79 0.52 49.22
N THR A 274 35.99 -0.65 48.60
CA THR A 274 35.02 -1.32 47.73
C THR A 274 33.96 -2.11 48.52
N CYS A 275 34.38 -2.90 49.52
CA CYS A 275 33.46 -3.72 50.32
C CYS A 275 32.89 -2.99 51.54
N ALA A 276 33.44 -1.83 51.91
CA ALA A 276 33.12 -1.11 53.14
C ALA A 276 33.27 -1.95 54.43
N VAL A 277 34.14 -2.96 54.43
CA VAL A 277 34.40 -3.84 55.57
C VAL A 277 35.71 -3.47 56.27
N ASN A 278 35.70 -3.46 57.60
CA ASN A 278 36.87 -3.22 58.44
C ASN A 278 37.71 -4.50 58.60
N LEU A 279 38.97 -4.47 58.17
CA LEU A 279 39.89 -5.61 58.19
C LEU A 279 41.27 -5.18 58.68
N CYS A 280 41.96 -6.04 59.43
CA CYS A 280 43.38 -5.81 59.74
C CYS A 280 44.17 -5.81 58.43
N ILE A 281 45.06 -4.82 58.26
CA ILE A 281 45.81 -4.64 57.01
C ILE A 281 46.73 -5.83 56.72
N GLU A 282 47.33 -6.39 57.76
CA GLU A 282 48.09 -7.63 57.69
C GLU A 282 47.18 -8.84 57.89
N GLY A 283 47.25 -9.80 56.96
CA GLY A 283 46.57 -11.08 57.01
C GLY A 283 45.07 -11.04 56.69
N CYS A 284 44.26 -10.30 57.47
CA CYS A 284 42.80 -10.31 57.30
C CYS A 284 42.36 -9.64 55.99
N TYR A 285 43.08 -8.63 55.51
CA TYR A 285 42.73 -7.92 54.27
C TYR A 285 42.90 -8.82 53.05
N THR A 286 44.02 -9.53 52.93
CA THR A 286 44.26 -10.46 51.82
C THR A 286 43.34 -11.68 51.91
N ALA A 287 43.16 -12.25 53.10
CA ALA A 287 42.30 -13.42 53.30
C ALA A 287 40.82 -13.17 52.94
N TYR A 288 40.32 -11.94 53.08
CA TYR A 288 38.93 -11.60 52.75
C TYR A 288 38.69 -11.41 51.24
N HIS A 289 39.71 -11.01 50.49
CA HIS A 289 39.57 -10.66 49.06
C HIS A 289 40.17 -11.72 48.12
N ASN A 290 40.95 -12.67 48.64
CA ASN A 290 41.51 -13.78 47.88
C ASN A 290 40.70 -15.09 48.01
N ASN A 291 39.55 -15.04 48.68
CA ASN A 291 38.57 -16.13 48.81
C ASN A 291 37.26 -15.72 48.12
#